data_AF-A0A847AM52-F1
#
_entry.id   AF-A0A847AM52-F1
#
_cell.length_a   1.000
_cell.length_b   1.000
_cell.length_c   1.000
_cell.angle_alpha   90.00
_cell.angle_beta   90.00
_cell.angle_gamma   90.00
#
_symmetry.space_group_name_H-M   'P 1'
#
loop_
_entity.id
_entity.type
_entity.pdbx_description
1 polymer ?
#
loop_
_entity_poly.entity_id
_entity_poly.type
_entity_poly.pdbx_seq_one_letter_code
_entity_poly.pdbx_strand_id
1 'polypeptide(L)'
;MKIERVEIDQVKRYLVLIILIVGFCNLYGQKQKVNNMTTFDEKLIHFGFTLGLNTLDFGVTHYNPIGDNPDFLAASWPFDPVQITDEHFVRADVADLIPGFTVGIVTSLRIGRDFNLRFLPGLSFGERRLTYNFPV
;
A
#
# COMPACT_ATOMS: atom_id res chain seq x y z
N MET A 1 9.00 17.86 65.97
CA MET A 1 9.75 17.26 64.85
C MET A 1 8.95 17.02 63.56
N LYS A 2 7.67 17.44 63.44
CA LYS A 2 6.89 17.34 62.18
C LYS A 2 6.88 18.67 61.38
N ILE A 3 6.91 19.80 62.08
CA ILE A 3 6.88 21.16 61.49
C ILE A 3 8.17 21.44 60.70
N GLU A 4 9.32 21.05 61.23
CA GLU A 4 10.64 21.18 60.58
C GLU A 4 10.74 20.43 59.23
N ARG A 5 10.12 19.24 59.12
CA ARG A 5 10.11 18.49 57.85
C ARG A 5 9.27 19.19 56.77
N VAL A 6 8.18 19.85 57.15
CA VAL A 6 7.30 20.55 56.21
C VAL A 6 7.99 21.77 55.61
N GLU A 7 8.73 22.55 56.40
CA GLU A 7 9.49 23.70 55.89
C GLU A 7 10.60 23.27 54.92
N ILE A 8 11.31 22.18 55.23
CA ILE A 8 12.34 21.61 54.36
C ILE A 8 11.75 21.17 53.00
N ASP A 9 10.56 20.57 53.00
CA ASP A 9 9.89 20.15 51.77
C ASP A 9 9.35 21.34 50.95
N GLN A 10 8.92 22.43 51.60
CA GLN A 10 8.59 23.69 50.90
C GLN A 10 9.83 24.30 50.24
N VAL A 11 10.97 24.35 50.94
CA VAL A 11 12.22 24.89 50.39
C VAL A 11 12.68 24.06 49.18
N LYS A 12 12.64 22.73 49.26
CA LYS A 12 12.96 21.84 48.11
C LYS A 12 12.05 22.12 46.91
N ARG A 13 10.75 22.34 47.14
CA ARG A 13 9.79 22.65 46.08
C ARG A 13 10.10 23.97 45.39
N TYR A 14 10.43 25.02 46.15
CA TYR A 14 10.84 26.31 45.58
C TYR A 14 12.17 26.20 44.83
N LEU A 15 13.11 25.40 45.33
CA LEU A 15 14.40 25.17 44.69
C LEU A 15 14.24 24.43 43.34
N VAL A 16 13.37 23.42 43.28
CA VAL A 16 13.01 22.74 42.03
C VAL A 16 12.35 23.70 41.03
N LEU A 17 11.45 24.57 41.49
CA LEU A 17 10.83 25.59 40.64
C LEU A 17 11.84 26.59 40.07
N ILE A 18 12.81 27.03 40.87
CA ILE A 18 13.87 27.95 40.42
C ILE A 18 14.77 27.26 39.39
N ILE A 19 15.15 26.01 39.61
CA ILE A 19 15.93 25.22 38.64
C ILE A 19 15.15 25.07 37.31
N LEU A 20 13.85 24.78 37.38
CA LEU A 20 13.00 24.71 36.19
C LEU A 20 12.99 26.05 35.44
N ILE A 21 12.78 27.17 36.14
CA ILE A 21 12.73 28.51 35.54
C ILE A 21 14.07 28.88 34.88
N VAL A 22 15.20 28.64 35.54
CA VAL A 22 16.54 28.91 34.99
C VAL A 22 16.85 28.02 33.78
N GLY A 23 16.36 26.78 33.77
CA GLY A 23 16.44 25.87 32.62
C GLY A 23 15.73 26.40 31.38
N PHE A 24 14.64 27.16 31.53
CA PHE A 24 13.91 27.74 30.39
C PHE A 24 14.55 29.03 29.81
N CYS A 25 15.45 29.69 30.53
CA CYS A 25 16.07 30.95 30.08
C CYS A 25 17.07 30.80 28.92
N ASN A 26 17.47 29.57 28.55
CA ASN A 26 18.47 29.30 27.51
C ASN A 26 17.88 28.75 26.19
N LEU A 27 16.61 29.05 25.90
CA LEU A 27 15.99 28.66 24.63
C LEU A 27 16.41 29.63 23.51
N TYR A 28 17.56 29.37 22.90
CA TYR A 28 17.92 29.99 21.63
C TYR A 28 17.08 29.36 20.51
N GLY A 29 16.27 30.17 19.82
CA GLY A 29 15.55 29.75 18.64
C GLY A 29 16.49 29.33 17.51
N GLN A 30 16.08 28.32 16.75
CA GLN A 30 16.82 27.86 15.57
C GLN A 30 16.91 29.02 14.57
N LYS A 31 18.10 29.26 13.98
CA LYS A 31 18.24 30.26 12.92
C LYS A 31 17.41 29.82 11.71
N GLN A 32 16.50 30.68 11.25
CA GLN A 32 15.69 30.44 10.05
C GLN A 32 16.62 30.20 8.86
N LYS A 33 16.64 28.97 8.36
CA LYS A 33 17.37 28.60 7.13
C LYS A 33 16.41 28.73 5.94
N VAL A 34 16.95 28.99 4.76
CA VAL A 34 16.17 28.95 3.51
C VAL A 34 15.62 27.54 3.32
N ASN A 35 14.31 27.43 3.10
CA ASN A 35 13.66 26.15 2.88
C ASN A 35 14.06 25.59 1.51
N ASN A 36 14.12 24.26 1.40
CA ASN A 36 14.35 23.61 0.13
C ASN A 36 13.12 23.80 -0.79
N MET A 37 13.32 24.21 -2.04
CA MET A 37 12.27 24.34 -3.06
C MET A 37 11.05 25.21 -2.68
N THR A 38 11.28 26.39 -2.08
CA THR A 38 10.21 27.35 -1.70
C THR A 38 9.17 27.60 -2.80
N THR A 39 9.63 27.82 -4.03
CA THR A 39 8.75 28.11 -5.19
C THR A 39 7.92 26.90 -5.63
N PHE A 40 8.38 25.68 -5.34
CA PHE A 40 7.61 24.46 -5.63
C PHE A 40 6.62 24.19 -4.50
N ASP A 41 7.06 24.22 -3.24
CA ASP A 41 6.26 23.86 -2.07
C ASP A 41 5.07 24.81 -1.83
N GLU A 42 5.18 26.08 -2.23
CA GLU A 42 4.11 27.07 -2.02
C GLU A 42 2.95 26.95 -3.03
N LYS A 43 3.07 26.12 -4.07
CA LYS A 43 1.99 25.92 -5.04
C LYS A 43 0.78 25.26 -4.40
N LEU A 44 -0.42 25.73 -4.74
CA LEU A 44 -1.69 25.17 -4.24
C LEU A 44 -1.88 23.71 -4.68
N ILE A 45 -1.50 23.38 -5.92
CA ILE A 45 -1.67 22.06 -6.51
C ILE A 45 -0.33 21.60 -7.09
N HIS A 46 0.04 20.35 -6.76
CA HIS A 46 1.15 19.65 -7.38
C HIS A 46 0.63 18.47 -8.20
N PHE A 47 1.17 18.34 -9.40
CA PHE A 47 0.90 17.22 -10.28
C PHE A 47 2.15 16.37 -10.45
N GLY A 48 1.96 15.06 -10.46
CA GLY A 48 2.98 14.08 -10.75
C GLY A 48 2.37 12.83 -11.36
N PHE A 49 3.21 11.85 -11.64
CA PHE A 49 2.80 10.53 -12.07
C PHE A 49 3.67 9.48 -11.40
N THR A 50 3.15 8.26 -11.33
CA THR A 50 3.85 7.08 -10.86
C THR A 50 3.83 6.06 -11.98
N LEU A 51 4.95 5.36 -12.11
CA LEU A 51 5.10 4.25 -13.05
C LEU A 51 5.63 3.07 -12.25
N GLY A 52 4.89 1.97 -12.26
CA GLY A 52 5.28 0.71 -11.64
C GLY A 52 5.28 -0.41 -12.67
N LEU A 53 6.11 -1.43 -12.43
CA LEU A 53 6.00 -2.70 -13.13
C LEU A 53 5.29 -3.69 -12.20
N ASN A 54 4.46 -4.56 -12.77
CA ASN A 54 3.77 -5.60 -12.03
C ASN A 54 3.79 -6.91 -12.82
N THR A 55 3.59 -8.02 -12.12
CA THR A 55 3.31 -9.32 -12.73
C THR A 55 2.08 -9.89 -12.05
N LEU A 56 1.16 -10.42 -12.83
CA LEU A 56 -0.10 -10.96 -12.34
C LEU A 56 -0.11 -12.48 -12.44
N ASP A 57 -0.75 -13.14 -11.48
CA ASP A 57 -0.86 -14.60 -11.43
C ASP A 57 -2.32 -15.02 -11.13
N PHE A 58 -2.68 -16.24 -11.49
CA PHE A 58 -3.98 -16.85 -11.17
C PHE A 58 -3.81 -17.94 -10.11
N GLY A 59 -4.63 -17.88 -9.06
CA GLY A 59 -4.82 -19.03 -8.16
C GLY A 59 -5.81 -20.01 -8.78
N VAL A 60 -5.32 -20.98 -9.56
CA VAL A 60 -6.17 -21.96 -10.25
C VAL A 60 -6.41 -23.19 -9.36
N THR A 61 -7.67 -23.64 -9.30
CA THR A 61 -8.06 -24.91 -8.66
C THR A 61 -8.83 -25.78 -9.65
N HIS A 62 -8.74 -27.10 -9.48
CA HIS A 62 -9.23 -28.05 -10.48
C HIS A 62 -10.07 -29.14 -9.82
N TYR A 63 -11.12 -29.56 -10.53
CA TYR A 63 -11.83 -30.81 -10.28
C TYR A 63 -11.10 -31.94 -11.01
N ASN A 64 -10.86 -33.05 -10.32
CA ASN A 64 -10.10 -34.17 -10.85
C ASN A 64 -10.80 -35.47 -10.44
N PRO A 65 -11.67 -36.06 -11.29
CA PRO A 65 -11.94 -35.71 -12.69
C PRO A 65 -12.91 -34.52 -12.88
N ILE A 66 -13.04 -34.01 -14.11
CA ILE A 66 -13.88 -32.82 -14.41
C ILE A 66 -15.36 -33.03 -14.06
N GLY A 67 -15.85 -34.26 -14.11
CA GLY A 67 -17.24 -34.62 -13.75
C GLY A 67 -17.63 -34.35 -12.30
N ASP A 68 -16.66 -34.16 -11.40
CA ASP A 68 -16.96 -33.73 -10.02
C ASP A 68 -17.47 -32.28 -9.96
N ASN A 69 -17.31 -31.51 -11.04
CA ASN A 69 -17.86 -30.17 -11.16
C ASN A 69 -19.38 -30.24 -11.44
N PRO A 70 -20.24 -29.73 -10.53
CA PRO A 70 -21.69 -29.76 -10.71
C PRO A 70 -22.18 -28.94 -11.91
N ASP A 71 -21.40 -27.97 -12.38
CA ASP A 71 -21.72 -27.12 -13.53
C ASP A 71 -21.17 -27.69 -14.86
N PHE A 72 -20.45 -28.82 -14.83
CA PHE A 72 -19.96 -29.45 -16.05
C PHE A 72 -21.08 -30.18 -16.78
N LEU A 73 -21.22 -29.89 -18.07
CA LEU A 73 -22.14 -30.57 -18.97
C LEU A 73 -21.34 -31.08 -20.17
N ALA A 74 -21.22 -32.40 -20.29
CA ALA A 74 -20.58 -33.01 -21.45
C ALA A 74 -21.32 -32.59 -22.74
N ALA A 75 -20.60 -31.98 -23.67
CA ALA A 75 -21.12 -31.53 -24.95
C ALA A 75 -20.37 -32.21 -26.09
N SER A 76 -21.09 -32.67 -27.11
CA SER A 76 -20.51 -33.26 -28.32
C SER A 76 -20.37 -32.21 -29.42
N TRP A 77 -19.14 -31.91 -29.82
CA TRP A 77 -18.83 -30.96 -30.88
C TRP A 77 -18.64 -31.67 -32.23
N PRO A 78 -19.40 -31.35 -33.28
CA PRO A 78 -19.39 -32.11 -34.55
C PRO A 78 -18.04 -32.18 -35.28
N PHE A 79 -17.12 -31.25 -35.00
CA PHE A 79 -15.84 -31.12 -35.69
C PHE A 79 -14.63 -31.47 -34.83
N ASP A 80 -14.84 -31.86 -33.57
CA ASP A 80 -13.76 -32.28 -32.69
C ASP A 80 -13.68 -33.81 -32.63
N PRO A 81 -12.51 -34.41 -32.93
CA PRO A 81 -12.35 -35.85 -32.84
C PRO A 81 -12.31 -36.35 -31.38
N VAL A 82 -11.98 -35.49 -30.42
CA VAL A 82 -11.89 -35.81 -28.99
C VAL A 82 -12.93 -35.01 -28.23
N GLN A 83 -13.84 -35.73 -27.57
CA GLN A 83 -14.90 -35.14 -26.75
C GLN A 83 -14.53 -35.27 -25.28
N ILE A 84 -14.74 -34.20 -24.52
CA ILE A 84 -14.50 -34.20 -23.07
C ILE A 84 -15.71 -34.81 -22.37
N THR A 85 -15.50 -35.93 -21.70
CA THR A 85 -16.48 -36.60 -20.83
C THR A 85 -16.16 -36.38 -19.36
N ASP A 86 -17.09 -36.75 -18.48
CA ASP A 86 -17.01 -36.60 -17.02
C ASP A 86 -15.74 -37.22 -16.40
N GLU A 87 -15.16 -38.24 -17.06
CA GLU A 87 -13.97 -38.96 -16.59
C GLU A 87 -12.64 -38.26 -16.94
N HIS A 88 -12.67 -37.20 -17.75
CA HIS A 88 -11.45 -36.53 -18.19
C HIS A 88 -10.82 -35.66 -17.10
N PHE A 89 -9.48 -35.64 -17.07
CA PHE A 89 -8.70 -34.73 -16.24
C PHE A 89 -8.28 -33.52 -17.09
N VAL A 90 -8.85 -32.36 -16.77
CA VAL A 90 -8.52 -31.10 -17.44
C VAL A 90 -7.78 -30.21 -16.47
N ARG A 91 -6.59 -29.76 -16.86
CA ARG A 91 -5.78 -28.83 -16.06
C ARG A 91 -5.55 -27.53 -16.82
N ALA A 92 -5.64 -26.43 -16.11
CA ALA A 92 -5.20 -25.12 -16.53
C ALA A 92 -3.84 -24.83 -15.88
N ASP A 93 -2.90 -24.41 -16.70
CA ASP A 93 -1.54 -24.02 -16.30
C ASP A 93 -1.30 -22.54 -16.60
N VAL A 94 -0.55 -21.88 -15.73
CA VAL A 94 -0.07 -20.50 -15.87
C VAL A 94 1.43 -20.59 -16.13
N ALA A 95 1.80 -20.86 -17.38
CA ALA A 95 3.19 -21.18 -17.73
C ALA A 95 4.10 -19.93 -17.84
N ASP A 96 3.53 -18.77 -18.16
CA ASP A 96 4.31 -17.60 -18.59
C ASP A 96 4.11 -16.40 -17.68
N LEU A 97 5.24 -15.81 -17.23
CA LEU A 97 5.26 -14.55 -16.52
C LEU A 97 5.18 -13.40 -17.52
N ILE A 98 4.01 -12.76 -17.62
CA ILE A 98 3.80 -11.62 -18.52
C ILE A 98 3.92 -10.32 -17.72
N PRO A 99 4.92 -9.46 -17.99
CA PRO A 99 5.06 -8.19 -17.30
C PRO A 99 3.93 -7.24 -17.69
N GLY A 100 3.27 -6.69 -16.69
CA GLY A 100 2.35 -5.57 -16.78
C GLY A 100 2.98 -4.27 -16.27
N PHE A 101 2.22 -3.19 -16.35
CA PHE A 101 2.63 -1.89 -15.84
C PHE A 101 1.47 -1.17 -15.15
N THR A 102 1.78 -0.33 -14.17
CA THR A 102 0.81 0.47 -13.43
C THR A 102 1.15 1.92 -13.63
N VAL A 103 0.16 2.72 -14.02
CA VAL A 103 0.30 4.17 -14.15
C VAL A 103 -0.69 4.84 -13.21
N GLY A 104 -0.19 5.74 -12.38
CA GLY A 104 -1.02 6.55 -11.50
C GLY A 104 -0.73 8.03 -11.67
N ILE A 105 -1.78 8.85 -11.66
CA ILE A 105 -1.63 10.29 -11.55
C ILE A 105 -1.50 10.61 -10.05
N VAL A 106 -0.61 11.53 -9.72
CA VAL A 106 -0.47 12.05 -8.36
C VAL A 106 -0.96 13.48 -8.35
N THR A 107 -2.04 13.76 -7.63
CA THR A 107 -2.46 15.13 -7.37
C THR A 107 -2.33 15.41 -5.88
N SER A 108 -1.65 16.49 -5.53
CA SER A 108 -1.48 16.93 -4.14
C SER A 108 -2.07 18.32 -4.02
N LEU A 109 -3.08 18.47 -3.18
CA LEU A 109 -3.69 19.74 -2.81
C LEU A 109 -3.11 20.21 -1.49
N ARG A 110 -2.48 21.38 -1.49
CA ARG A 110 -1.98 22.02 -0.29
C ARG A 110 -3.11 22.79 0.39
N ILE A 111 -3.58 22.27 1.51
CA ILE A 111 -4.64 22.90 2.31
C ILE A 111 -4.03 23.86 3.34
N GLY A 112 -2.84 23.55 3.86
CA GLY A 112 -2.11 24.39 4.81
C GLY A 112 -0.60 24.24 4.67
N ARG A 113 0.16 24.90 5.54
CA ARG A 113 1.64 24.89 5.47
C ARG A 113 2.22 23.48 5.60
N ASP A 114 1.63 22.69 6.50
CA ASP A 114 2.11 21.37 6.89
C ASP A 114 1.08 20.27 6.61
N PHE A 115 0.00 20.60 5.88
CA PHE A 115 -1.10 19.68 5.60
C PHE A 115 -1.45 19.65 4.11
N ASN A 116 -1.24 18.50 3.49
CA ASN A 116 -1.50 18.23 2.08
C ASN A 116 -2.46 17.04 1.96
N LEU A 117 -3.51 17.20 1.14
CA LEU A 117 -4.38 16.11 0.74
C LEU A 117 -3.92 15.58 -0.61
N ARG A 118 -3.56 14.29 -0.67
CA ARG A 118 -3.08 13.65 -1.90
C ARG A 118 -4.11 12.66 -2.42
N PHE A 119 -4.41 12.76 -3.71
CA PHE A 119 -5.22 11.81 -4.45
C PHE A 119 -4.33 11.04 -5.44
N LEU A 120 -4.46 9.71 -5.42
CA LEU A 120 -3.61 8.77 -6.16
C LEU A 120 -4.47 7.86 -7.05
N PRO A 121 -5.18 8.39 -8.05
CA PRO A 121 -5.90 7.56 -9.00
C PRO A 121 -4.89 6.84 -9.89
N GLY A 122 -5.02 5.53 -10.00
CA GLY A 122 -4.16 4.73 -10.85
C GLY A 122 -4.89 3.59 -11.52
N LEU A 123 -4.33 3.13 -12.63
CA LEU A 123 -4.76 1.97 -13.39
C LEU A 123 -3.59 1.01 -13.50
N SER A 124 -3.86 -0.25 -13.21
CA SER A 124 -2.90 -1.34 -13.37
C SER A 124 -3.28 -2.14 -14.60
N PHE A 125 -2.39 -2.18 -15.58
CA PHE A 125 -2.52 -2.98 -16.78
C PHE A 125 -1.68 -4.24 -16.62
N GLY A 126 -2.27 -5.37 -17.01
CA GLY A 126 -1.58 -6.65 -17.04
C GLY A 126 -2.38 -7.66 -17.84
N GLU A 127 -1.65 -8.58 -18.46
CA GLU A 127 -2.19 -9.70 -19.21
C GLU A 127 -1.84 -11.00 -18.48
N ARG A 128 -2.72 -12.00 -18.58
CA ARG A 128 -2.46 -13.35 -18.09
C ARG A 128 -2.95 -14.34 -19.13
N ARG A 129 -2.20 -15.42 -19.33
CA ARG A 129 -2.55 -16.50 -20.25
C ARG A 129 -2.73 -17.80 -19.48
N LEU A 130 -3.87 -18.46 -19.70
CA LEU A 130 -4.17 -19.78 -19.16
C LEU A 130 -4.11 -20.78 -20.30
N THR A 131 -3.30 -21.81 -20.14
CA THR A 131 -3.20 -22.91 -21.09
C THR A 131 -3.94 -24.11 -20.53
N TYR A 132 -4.95 -24.59 -21.26
CA TYR A 132 -5.71 -25.78 -20.86
C TYR A 132 -5.12 -27.01 -21.55
N ASN A 133 -4.84 -28.05 -20.76
CA ASN A 133 -4.29 -29.30 -21.24
C ASN A 133 -5.22 -30.46 -20.89
N PHE A 134 -5.44 -31.33 -21.87
CA PHE A 134 -6.11 -32.63 -21.75
C PHE A 134 -5.54 -33.56 -22.84
N PRO A 135 -5.30 -34.86 -22.58
CA PRO A 135 -5.05 -35.46 -21.28
C PRO A 135 -3.69 -35.00 -20.70
N VAL A 136 -3.53 -35.10 -19.39
CA VAL A 136 -2.26 -34.88 -18.68
C VAL A 136 -1.62 -36.18 -18.23
#